data_AF-A0A2D6FN59-F1
#
_entry.id   AF-A0A2D6FN59-F1
#
_cell.length_a   1.000
_cell.length_b   1.000
_cell.length_c   1.000
_cell.angle_alpha   90.00
_cell.angle_beta   90.00
_cell.angle_gamma   90.00
#
_symmetry.space_group_name_H-M   'P 1'
#
loop_
_entity.id
_entity.type
_entity.pdbx_description
1 polymer ?
#
loop_
_entity_poly.entity_id
_entity_poly.type
_entity_poly.pdbx_seq_one_letter_code
_entity_poly.pdbx_strand_id
1 'polypeptide(L)'
;MPINNDEVIEYVTVNGEKVPKIVVPATITITHKLTGKEYASDEEAQADVNDPSTQTQQEHIQRDVTIQVAKIKDMLSEAGL
;
A
#
# COMPACT_ATOMS: atom_id res chain seq x y z
N MET A 1 2.15 -13.20 -8.54
CA MET A 1 1.29 -13.83 -7.51
C MET A 1 -0.03 -13.08 -7.50
N PRO A 2 -1.20 -13.74 -7.52
CA PRO A 2 -2.45 -13.00 -7.37
C PRO A 2 -2.48 -12.43 -5.95
N ILE A 3 -2.77 -11.13 -5.85
CA ILE A 3 -2.97 -10.45 -4.58
C ILE A 3 -4.25 -11.04 -3.98
N ASN A 4 -4.12 -11.84 -2.92
CA ASN A 4 -5.26 -12.50 -2.27
C ASN A 4 -6.24 -11.44 -1.74
N ASN A 5 -7.51 -11.62 -2.08
CA ASN A 5 -8.64 -10.73 -1.83
C ASN A 5 -9.44 -11.13 -0.56
N ASP A 6 -8.85 -11.96 0.31
CA ASP A 6 -9.55 -12.46 1.49
C ASP A 6 -9.28 -11.56 2.69
N GLU A 7 -10.30 -10.81 3.10
CA GLU A 7 -10.37 -10.06 4.34
C GLU A 7 -10.17 -11.03 5.53
N VAL A 8 -9.01 -10.98 6.20
CA VAL A 8 -8.78 -11.76 7.42
C VAL A 8 -8.95 -10.83 8.62
N ILE A 9 -10.02 -11.05 9.40
CA ILE A 9 -10.21 -10.43 10.71
C ILE A 9 -9.54 -11.36 11.73
N GLU A 10 -8.30 -11.07 12.10
CA GLU A 10 -7.63 -11.73 13.22
C GLU A 10 -7.94 -10.98 14.51
N TYR A 11 -8.02 -11.66 15.65
CA TYR A 11 -8.09 -10.99 16.96
C TYR A 11 -6.76 -11.17 17.67
N VAL A 12 -6.12 -10.06 18.03
CA VAL A 12 -4.85 -10.09 18.77
C VAL A 12 -5.11 -9.61 20.18
N THR A 13 -4.47 -10.24 21.17
CA THR A 13 -4.53 -9.75 22.55
C THR A 13 -3.38 -8.78 22.76
N VAL A 14 -3.69 -7.50 22.92
CA VAL A 14 -2.71 -6.45 23.22
C VAL A 14 -3.12 -5.85 24.56
N ASN A 15 -2.20 -5.83 25.54
CA ASN A 15 -2.47 -5.32 26.90
C ASN A 15 -3.67 -5.97 27.64
N GLY A 16 -3.99 -7.23 27.35
CA GLY A 16 -5.09 -7.95 28.00
C GLY A 16 -6.47 -7.73 27.38
N GLU A 17 -6.59 -6.85 26.39
CA GLU A 17 -7.82 -6.66 25.60
C GLU A 17 -7.70 -7.32 24.22
N LYS A 18 -8.82 -7.90 23.76
CA LYS A 18 -8.93 -8.45 22.41
C LYS A 18 -9.20 -7.32 21.42
N VAL A 19 -8.20 -6.97 20.63
CA VAL A 19 -8.32 -5.98 19.56
C VAL A 19 -8.50 -6.68 18.21
N PRO A 20 -9.48 -6.26 17.38
CA PRO A 20 -9.61 -6.75 16.02
C PRO A 20 -8.45 -6.20 15.16
N LYS A 21 -7.72 -7.10 14.52
CA LYS A 21 -6.70 -6.84 13.51
C LYS A 21 -7.31 -7.15 12.15
N ILE A 22 -7.53 -6.09 11.39
CA ILE A 22 -8.13 -6.17 10.06
C ILE A 22 -6.99 -6.24 9.06
N VAL A 23 -6.91 -7.34 8.32
CA VAL A 23 -6.04 -7.43 7.15
C VAL A 23 -6.83 -6.90 5.96
N VAL A 24 -6.49 -5.68 5.54
CA VAL A 24 -7.06 -5.05 4.34
C VAL A 24 -6.12 -5.22 3.16
N PRO A 25 -6.65 -5.45 1.94
CA PRO A 25 -5.82 -5.46 0.74
C PRO A 25 -5.26 -4.06 0.49
N ALA A 26 -3.94 -3.99 0.33
CA ALA A 26 -3.23 -2.79 -0.04
C ALA A 26 -2.55 -3.01 -1.41
N THR A 27 -2.77 -2.08 -2.33
CA THR A 27 -2.10 -2.05 -3.63
C THR A 27 -1.09 -0.92 -3.62
N ILE A 28 0.17 -1.24 -3.92
CA ILE A 28 1.23 -0.25 -4.07
C ILE A 28 1.49 -0.08 -5.56
N THR A 29 1.36 1.15 -6.04
CA THR A 29 1.68 1.54 -7.42
C THR A 29 2.86 2.51 -7.37
N ILE A 30 3.90 2.22 -8.13
CA ILE A 30 5.09 3.06 -8.24
C ILE A 30 5.10 3.61 -9.66
N THR A 31 5.15 4.93 -9.82
CA THR A 31 4.91 5.59 -11.10
C THR A 31 5.91 6.71 -11.33
N HIS A 32 6.42 6.84 -12.55
CA HIS A 32 7.25 7.96 -12.97
C HIS A 32 6.39 9.16 -13.36
N LYS A 33 6.51 10.27 -12.63
CA LYS A 33 5.68 11.47 -12.78
C LYS A 33 5.74 12.12 -14.17
N LEU A 34 6.89 12.07 -14.84
CA LEU A 34 7.08 12.78 -16.12
C LEU A 34 6.74 11.92 -17.34
N THR A 35 6.94 10.61 -17.24
CA THR A 35 6.81 9.68 -18.38
C THR A 35 5.57 8.80 -18.26
N GLY A 36 4.95 8.74 -17.08
CA GLY A 36 3.82 7.84 -16.79
C GLY A 36 4.22 6.37 -16.70
N LYS A 37 5.51 6.04 -16.65
CA LYS A 37 6.00 4.66 -16.53
C LYS A 37 5.63 4.09 -15.16
N GLU A 38 4.89 3.00 -15.12
CA GLU A 38 4.68 2.22 -13.90
C GLU A 38 5.84 1.26 -13.68
N TYR A 39 6.32 1.16 -12.44
CA TYR A 39 7.36 0.22 -12.02
C TYR A 39 6.72 -0.88 -11.18
N ALA A 40 7.12 -2.13 -11.43
CA ALA A 40 6.59 -3.28 -10.69
C ALA A 40 7.22 -3.42 -9.30
N SER A 41 8.35 -2.72 -9.05
CA SER A 41 9.13 -2.83 -7.81
C SER A 41 9.92 -1.56 -7.53
N ASP A 42 10.28 -1.38 -6.26
CA ASP A 42 11.19 -0.31 -5.83
C ASP A 42 12.58 -0.46 -6.46
N GLU A 43 13.06 -1.69 -6.69
CA GLU A 43 14.35 -1.91 -7.35
C GLU A 43 14.36 -1.44 -8.81
N GLU A 44 13.27 -1.65 -9.56
CA GLU A 44 13.17 -1.16 -10.94
C GLU A 44 13.17 0.36 -11.01
N ALA A 45 12.42 1.02 -10.12
CA ALA A 45 12.41 2.48 -10.03
C ALA A 45 13.80 3.02 -9.68
N GLN A 46 14.49 2.39 -8.73
CA GLN A 46 15.83 2.81 -8.32
C GLN A 46 16.89 2.54 -9.39
N ALA A 47 16.77 1.44 -10.14
CA ALA A 47 17.63 1.16 -11.28
C ALA A 47 17.49 2.22 -12.37
N ASP A 48 16.26 2.67 -12.64
CA ASP A 48 15.96 3.74 -13.60
C ASP A 48 16.58 5.07 -13.14
N VAL A 49 16.48 5.41 -11.84
CA VAL A 49 17.12 6.60 -11.24
C VAL A 49 18.65 6.55 -11.28
N ASN A 50 19.22 5.36 -11.10
CA ASN A 50 20.67 5.17 -11.08
C ASN A 50 21.27 5.04 -12.49
N ASP A 51 20.44 4.94 -13.54
CA ASP A 51 20.91 4.84 -14.91
C ASP A 51 21.33 6.22 -15.43
N PRO A 52 22.62 6.45 -15.73
CA PRO A 52 23.11 7.73 -16.21
C PRO A 52 22.61 8.09 -17.63
N SER A 53 21.98 7.15 -18.33
CA SER A 53 21.37 7.33 -19.65
C SER A 53 19.93 7.86 -19.55
N THR A 54 19.33 7.85 -18.36
CA THR A 54 18.01 8.41 -18.12
C THR A 54 18.12 9.75 -17.39
N GLN A 55 17.12 10.61 -17.57
CA GLN A 55 16.95 11.81 -16.74
C GLN A 55 16.06 11.53 -15.52
N THR A 56 15.84 10.24 -15.21
CA THR A 56 15.00 9.84 -14.09
C THR A 56 15.70 10.22 -12.79
N GLN A 57 15.05 11.05 -11.98
CA GLN A 57 15.53 11.44 -10.67
C GLN A 57 14.61 10.84 -9.61
N GLN A 58 15.11 10.70 -8.39
CA GLN A 58 14.32 10.14 -7.28
C GLN A 58 13.03 10.95 -7.01
N GLU A 59 13.06 12.26 -7.27
CA GLU A 59 11.92 13.18 -7.19
C GLU A 59 10.85 12.95 -8.28
N HIS A 60 11.20 12.24 -9.36
CA HIS A 60 10.24 11.84 -10.39
C HIS A 60 9.50 10.54 -10.03
N ILE A 61 9.96 9.79 -9.03
CA ILE A 61 9.31 8.56 -8.59
C ILE A 61 8.19 8.91 -7.61
N GLN A 62 6.96 8.50 -7.93
CA GLN A 62 5.80 8.59 -7.06
C GLN A 62 5.42 7.20 -6.57
N ARG A 63 5.15 7.09 -5.27
CA ARG A 63 4.67 5.86 -4.65
C ARG A 63 3.30 6.10 -4.08
N ASP A 64 2.29 5.54 -4.72
CA ASP A 64 0.91 5.59 -4.30
C ASP A 64 0.55 4.30 -3.57
N VAL A 65 0.00 4.43 -2.37
CA VAL A 65 -0.49 3.30 -1.57
C VAL A 65 -2.00 3.41 -1.49
N THR A 66 -2.68 2.55 -2.24
CA THR A 66 -4.14 2.49 -2.23
C THR A 66 -4.56 1.39 -1.27
N ILE A 67 -5.24 1.79 -0.19
CA ILE A 67 -5.80 0.87 0.80
C ILE A 67 -7.31 0.83 0.59
N GLN A 68 -7.85 -0.32 0.24
CA GLN A 68 -9.29 -0.50 0.10
C GLN A 68 -9.85 -0.98 1.44
N VAL A 69 -10.53 -0.09 2.16
CA VAL A 69 -11.18 -0.43 3.43
C VAL A 69 -12.69 -0.37 3.26
N ALA A 70 -13.32 -1.52 3.06
CA ALA A 70 -14.76 -1.61 2.81
C ALA A 70 -15.63 -1.23 4.02
N LYS A 71 -15.08 -1.22 5.26
CA LYS A 71 -15.90 -1.19 6.49
C LYS A 71 -15.41 -0.27 7.62
N ILE A 72 -14.70 0.84 7.34
CA ILE A 72 -14.39 1.82 8.41
C ILE A 72 -15.67 2.32 9.09
N LYS A 73 -16.76 2.50 8.33
CA LYS A 73 -18.02 3.04 8.83
C LYS A 73 -18.70 2.14 9.87
N ASP A 74 -18.72 0.84 9.64
CA ASP A 74 -19.30 -0.12 10.59
C ASP A 74 -18.42 -0.26 11.85
N MET A 75 -17.10 -0.20 11.69
CA MET A 75 -16.15 -0.29 12.81
C MET A 75 -16.11 0.95 13.71
N LEU A 76 -16.23 2.16 13.13
CA LEU A 76 -16.37 3.39 13.92
C LEU A 76 -17.68 3.40 14.72
N SER A 77 -18.75 2.83 14.16
CA SER A 77 -20.04 2.72 14.84
C SER A 77 -20.03 1.73 16.00
N GLU A 78 -19.31 0.61 15.91
CA GLU A 78 -19.13 -0.33 17.03
C GLU A 78 -18.17 0.21 18.10
N ALA A 79 -17.23 1.08 17.73
CA ALA A 79 -16.32 1.76 18.65
C ALA A 79 -16.95 2.97 19.37
N GLY A 80 -18.20 3.33 19.06
CA GLY A 80 -18.95 4.38 19.76
C GLY A 80 -18.45 5.81 19.52
N LEU A 81 -17.83 6.08 18.36
CA LEU A 81 -17.38 7.42 17.92
C LEU A 81 -18.38 8.09 16.98
#